data_AF-A0A0Q6RW20-F1
#
_entry.id   AF-A0A0Q6RW20-F1
#
_cell.length_a   1.000
_cell.length_b   1.000
_cell.length_c   1.000
_cell.angle_alpha   90.00
_cell.angle_beta   90.00
_cell.angle_gamma   90.00
#
_symmetry.space_group_name_H-M   'P 1'
#
loop_
_entity.id
_entity.type
_entity.pdbx_description
1 polymer ?
#
loop_
_entity_poly.entity_id
_entity_poly.type
_entity_poly.pdbx_seq_one_letter_code
_entity_poly.pdbx_strand_id
1 'polypeptide(L)' 'MKSGLATITIEDDGHSEHVAYELADQTGLLFGARELLVRAKQAKVVRMALLTSRLEHAIRIENLDESCAHFSILQNTKRP' A
#
# COMPACT_ATOMS: atom_id res chain seq x y z
N MET A 1 -13.55 8.97 4.29
CA MET A 1 -12.15 8.71 3.89
C MET A 1 -11.28 8.85 5.14
N LYS A 2 -10.36 7.91 5.38
CA LYS A 2 -9.43 7.92 6.53
C LYS A 2 -8.02 8.17 6.01
N SER A 3 -7.30 9.14 6.54
CA SER A 3 -5.91 9.41 6.17
C SER A 3 -4.95 9.12 7.33
N GLY A 4 -3.68 8.92 7.01
CA GLY A 4 -2.66 8.68 8.03
C GLY A 4 -1.31 8.31 7.44
N LEU A 5 -0.46 7.77 8.30
CA LEU A 5 0.82 7.19 7.93
C LEU A 5 0.74 5.67 8.00
N ALA A 6 1.39 5.01 7.05
CA ALA A 6 1.53 3.57 6.99
C ALA A 6 2.98 3.21 6.68
N THR A 7 3.32 1.94 6.93
CA THR A 7 4.52 1.32 6.36
C THR A 7 4.09 0.42 5.22
N ILE A 8 4.69 0.58 4.05
CA ILE A 8 4.59 -0.40 2.98
C ILE A 8 5.78 -1.35 3.07
N THR A 9 5.51 -2.64 2.93
CA THR A 9 6.51 -3.69 2.78
C THR A 9 6.30 -4.38 1.44
N ILE A 10 7.36 -4.41 0.63
CA ILE A 10 7.44 -5.14 -0.63
C ILE A 10 8.15 -6.46 -0.32
N GLU A 11 7.40 -7.56 -0.20
CA GLU A 11 7.97 -8.83 0.28
C GLU A 11 9.02 -9.41 -0.68
N ASP A 12 8.86 -9.18 -1.99
CA ASP A 12 9.76 -9.70 -3.03
C ASP A 12 11.20 -9.14 -2.93
N ASP A 13 11.36 -7.94 -2.37
CA ASP A 13 12.64 -7.20 -2.28
C ASP A 13 13.12 -7.03 -0.82
N GLY A 14 12.30 -7.42 0.17
CA GLY A 14 12.54 -7.12 1.58
C GLY A 14 12.61 -5.63 1.90
N HIS A 15 12.07 -4.77 1.02
CA HIS A 15 12.10 -3.32 1.15
C HIS A 15 10.87 -2.83 1.91
N SER A 16 11.09 -1.99 2.92
CA SER A 16 10.02 -1.38 3.71
C SER A 16 10.24 0.10 3.89
N GLU A 17 9.18 0.90 3.70
CA GLU A 17 9.27 2.35 3.77
C GLU A 17 7.96 2.99 4.27
N HIS A 18 8.08 4.15 4.90
CA HIS A 18 6.94 4.92 5.40
C HIS A 18 6.30 5.73 4.27
N VAL A 19 4.97 5.74 4.28
CA VAL A 19 4.15 6.44 3.29
C VAL A 19 2.99 7.14 4.00
N ALA A 20 2.46 8.18 3.37
CA ALA A 20 1.14 8.68 3.72
C ALA A 20 0.07 7.97 2.88
N TYR A 21 -1.14 7.85 3.42
CA TYR A 21 -2.24 7.22 2.71
C TYR A 21 -3.56 7.99 2.91
N GLU A 22 -4.44 7.83 1.93
CA GLU A 22 -5.88 8.05 2.06
C GLU A 22 -6.59 6.75 1.74
N LEU A 23 -7.47 6.31 2.64
CA LEU A 23 -8.19 5.05 2.54
C LEU A 23 -9.70 5.29 2.51
N ALA A 24 -10.32 4.75 1.47
CA ALA A 24 -11.74 4.44 1.38
C ALA A 24 -11.92 2.92 1.51
N ASP A 25 -13.16 2.43 1.53
CA ASP A 25 -13.51 1.07 1.97
C ASP A 25 -12.55 -0.05 1.50
N GLN A 26 -12.29 -0.16 0.20
CA GLN A 26 -11.39 -1.17 -0.39
C GLN A 26 -10.35 -0.56 -1.34
N THR A 27 -10.26 0.76 -1.40
CA THR A 27 -9.35 1.47 -2.31
C THR A 27 -8.76 2.69 -1.62
N GLY A 28 -7.69 3.22 -2.18
CA GLY A 28 -7.08 4.42 -1.61
C GLY A 28 -5.99 5.01 -2.47
N LEU A 29 -5.36 6.03 -1.91
CA LEU A 29 -4.21 6.71 -2.47
C LEU A 29 -3.02 6.54 -1.52
N LEU A 30 -1.85 6.34 -2.11
CA LEU A 30 -0.57 6.26 -1.44
C LEU A 30 0.33 7.38 -1.90
N PHE A 31 0.95 8.06 -0.95
CA PHE A 31 1.84 9.17 -1.20
C PHE A 31 3.21 8.81 -0.65
N GLY A 32 4.21 8.80 -1.52
CA GLY A 32 5.57 8.36 -1.17
C GLY A 32 6.55 8.65 -2.31
N ALA A 33 7.79 8.20 -2.13
CA ALA A 33 8.80 8.34 -3.17
C ALA A 33 8.36 7.61 -4.46
N ARG A 34 8.48 8.28 -5.61
CA ARG A 34 8.11 7.70 -6.90
C ARG A 34 8.76 6.34 -7.16
N GLU A 35 10.03 6.21 -6.77
CA GLU A 35 10.80 4.96 -6.91
C GLU A 35 10.18 3.82 -6.11
N LEU A 36 9.79 4.08 -4.86
CA LEU A 36 9.07 3.13 -4.02
C LEU A 36 7.75 2.70 -4.66
N LEU A 37 6.94 3.67 -5.12
CA LEU A 37 5.63 3.38 -5.70
C LEU A 37 5.74 2.58 -7.02
N VAL A 38 6.76 2.86 -7.83
CA VAL A 38 7.08 2.08 -9.04
C VAL A 38 7.46 0.64 -8.69
N ARG A 39 8.33 0.44 -7.67
CA ARG A 39 8.70 -0.90 -7.20
C ARG A 39 7.49 -1.65 -6.67
N ALA A 40 6.68 -1.02 -5.82
CA ALA A 40 5.48 -1.61 -5.24
C ALA A 40 4.46 -2.02 -6.32
N LYS A 41 4.35 -1.29 -7.43
CA LYS A 41 3.50 -1.68 -8.57
C LYS A 41 3.99 -2.92 -9.31
N GLN A 42 5.30 -3.14 -9.35
CA GLN A 42 5.90 -4.29 -10.03
C GLN A 42 5.94 -5.54 -9.14
N ALA A 43 5.79 -5.37 -7.82
CA ALA A 43 5.80 -6.45 -6.86
C ALA A 43 4.55 -7.34 -6.93
N LYS A 44 4.73 -8.62 -6.57
CA LYS A 44 3.65 -9.59 -6.44
C LYS A 44 2.89 -9.42 -5.13
N VAL A 45 3.61 -9.11 -4.06
CA VAL A 45 3.06 -8.97 -2.71
C VAL A 45 3.50 -7.66 -2.09
N VAL A 46 2.51 -6.82 -1.77
CA VAL A 46 2.70 -5.55 -1.07
C VAL A 46 1.78 -5.53 0.13
N ARG A 47 2.34 -5.24 1.31
CA ARG A 47 1.60 -5.12 2.57
C ARG A 47 1.69 -3.71 3.09
N MET A 48 0.55 -3.17 3.52
CA MET A 48 0.44 -1.85 4.10
C MET A 48 -0.01 -1.99 5.55
N ALA A 49 0.87 -1.67 6.49
CA ALA A 49 0.59 -1.63 7.92
C ALA A 49 0.29 -0.19 8.34
N LEU A 50 -0.90 0.06 8.86
CA LEU A 50 -1.28 1.41 9.31
C LEU A 50 -0.55 1.74 10.61
N LEU A 51 0.09 2.90 10.76
CA LEU A 51 0.85 3.20 12.00
C LEU A 51 -0.06 3.53 13.19
N THR A 52 -1.29 3.95 12.92
CA THR A 52 -2.27 4.35 13.95
C THR A 52 -3.16 3.20 14.43
N SER A 53 -3.03 2.00 13.84
CA SER A 53 -3.83 0.84 14.22
C SER A 53 -3.03 -0.44 14.03
N ARG A 54 -3.39 -1.54 14.71
CA ARG A 54 -2.74 -2.84 14.46
C ARG A 54 -3.26 -3.54 13.20
N LEU A 55 -3.73 -2.77 12.22
CA LEU A 55 -4.30 -3.27 10.97
C LEU A 55 -3.26 -3.30 9.88
N GLU A 56 -3.29 -4.38 9.11
CA GLU A 56 -2.46 -4.58 7.94
C GLU A 56 -3.32 -5.05 6.78
N HIS A 57 -3.03 -4.51 5.60
CA HIS A 57 -3.73 -4.81 4.36
C HIS A 57 -2.75 -5.32 3.32
N ALA A 58 -3.05 -6.47 2.71
CA ALA A 58 -2.44 -6.80 1.43
C ALA A 58 -3.05 -5.86 0.39
N ILE A 59 -2.22 -5.20 -0.41
CA ILE A 59 -2.67 -4.20 -1.39
C ILE A 59 -2.06 -4.47 -2.76
N ARG A 60 -2.70 -3.94 -3.80
CA ARG A 60 -2.15 -3.86 -5.16
C ARG A 60 -2.12 -2.42 -5.62
N ILE A 61 -0.97 -1.98 -6.11
CA ILE A 61 -0.83 -0.66 -6.72
C ILE A 61 -1.31 -0.72 -8.17
N GLU A 62 -2.19 0.19 -8.57
CA GLU A 62 -2.84 0.21 -9.87
C GLU A 62 -2.26 1.32 -10.76
N ASN A 63 -2.61 2.57 -10.47
CA ASN A 63 -2.19 3.73 -11.24
C ASN A 63 -1.17 4.54 -10.46
N LEU A 64 -0.18 5.07 -11.17
CA LEU A 64 0.85 5.96 -10.63
C LEU A 64 0.68 7.31 -11.29
N ASP A 65 0.56 8.34 -10.47
CA ASP A 65 0.80 9.73 -10.83
C ASP A 65 2.05 10.20 -10.06
N GLU A 66 2.74 11.25 -10.51
CA GLU A 66 4.13 11.58 -10.15
C GLU A 66 4.61 11.22 -8.73
N SER A 67 3.81 11.53 -7.70
CA SER A 67 4.08 11.24 -6.28
C SER A 67 2.92 10.54 -5.54
N CYS A 68 1.95 10.02 -6.29
CA CYS A 68 0.73 9.42 -5.76
C CYS A 68 0.39 8.11 -6.49
N ALA A 69 -0.08 7.09 -5.78
CA ALA A 69 -0.51 5.84 -6.38
C ALA A 69 -1.89 5.41 -5.90
N HIS A 70 -2.77 5.05 -6.84
CA HIS A 70 -4.02 4.38 -6.50
C HIS A 70 -3.72 2.94 -6.10
N PHE A 71 -4.33 2.48 -5.02
CA PHE A 71 -4.25 1.08 -4.59
C PHE A 71 -5.62 0.51 -4.29
N SER A 72 -5.72 -0.80 -4.40
CA SER A 72 -6.85 -1.60 -3.92
C SER A 72 -6.40 -2.57 -2.84
N ILE A 73 -7.25 -2.77 -1.83
CA ILE A 73 -7.05 -3.81 -0.83
C ILE A 73 -7.39 -5.15 -1.48
N LEU A 74 -6.45 -6.08 -1.43
CA LEU A 74 -6.69 -7.46 -1.77
C LEU A 74 -7.55 -8.05 -0.65
N GLN A 75 -8.82 -8.37 -0.94
CA GLN A 75 -9.68 -9.01 0.03
C GLN A 75 -8.97 -10.22 0.60
N ASN A 76 -8.98 -10.31 1.94
CA ASN A 76 -8.40 -11.40 2.69
C ASN A 76 -8.90 -12.71 2.08
N THR A 77 -8.06 -13.39 1.29
CA THR A 77 -8.35 -14.75 0.87
C THR A 77 -8.23 -15.56 2.15
N LYS A 78 -9.33 -15.67 2.89
CA LYS A 78 -9.50 -16.75 3.84
C LYS A 78 -9.18 -18.01 3.05
N ARG A 79 -8.00 -18.58 3.28
CA ARG A 79 -7.78 -19.99 2.96
C ARG A 79 -8.91 -20.76 3.64
N PRO A 80 -9.64 -21.62 2.92
CA PRO A 80 -10.53 -22.59 3.56
C PRO A 80 -9.73 -23.50 4.50
#